data_AF-A0A1F2F3M1-F1
#
_entry.id   AF-A0A1F2F3M1-F1
#
_cell.length_a   1.000
_cell.length_b   1.000
_cell.length_c   1.000
_cell.angle_alpha   90.00
_cell.angle_beta   90.00
_cell.angle_gamma   90.00
#
_symmetry.space_group_name_H-M   'P 1'
#
loop_
_entity.id
_entity.type
_entity.pdbx_description
1 polymer ?
#
loop_
_entity_poly.entity_id
_entity_poly.type
_entity_poly.pdbx_seq_one_letter_code
_entity_poly.pdbx_strand_id
1 'polypeptide(L)'
;MMAAVPAAEALPAIPDSIPAAIADGATGSDGMPGDGARETVAEPRVSVTREDGTPVTGAVRRGDVLLVHGSGFDPGANRGGYPVPIPPGIPNGVYVLYSAFPDQWKPSEGVPGEAREHPHDRMAWVMPDGTLDAVPGTGVNMRRQLARVSQPMAEDGTFTARITVDPAEAPPGENWGVYVYPAAGSVNAAEELFVPIDYSAEPGPNTPPPSSPDLLLDATAPSRLAGIAGGAGIAGGGVTPKKGAVAADDGRIGFTLHEDSRDPETGHGTVKYRGTADITARFSIVHMVIRDPWLEFSPQGTFITAEVSRGYDVGPDSVRRVRIALVTEGPEGADGTGTMRTTVGDVERVR
;
A
#
# COMPACT_ATOMS: atom_id res chain seq x y z
N MET A 1 -15.25 37.52 43.89
CA MET A 1 -16.01 37.23 42.65
C MET A 1 -15.49 38.17 41.57
N MET A 2 -14.54 37.71 40.75
CA MET A 2 -14.16 38.35 39.49
C MET A 2 -14.47 37.32 38.40
N ALA A 3 -15.38 37.67 37.50
CA ALA A 3 -15.82 36.79 36.42
C ALA A 3 -14.78 36.81 35.29
N ALA A 4 -14.42 35.61 34.84
CA ALA A 4 -13.56 35.37 33.69
C ALA A 4 -14.32 35.62 32.38
N VAL A 5 -13.66 36.27 31.42
CA VAL A 5 -14.12 36.43 30.04
C VAL A 5 -13.48 35.30 29.21
N PRO A 6 -14.22 34.63 28.30
CA PRO A 6 -13.76 33.41 27.65
C PRO A 6 -12.73 33.70 26.54
N ALA A 7 -11.77 32.79 26.39
CA ALA A 7 -10.86 32.76 25.26
C ALA A 7 -11.60 32.26 24.01
N ALA A 8 -11.80 33.16 23.05
CA ALA A 8 -12.29 32.84 21.72
C ALA A 8 -11.20 32.15 20.89
N GLU A 9 -11.62 31.17 20.09
CA GLU A 9 -10.83 30.36 19.17
C GLU A 9 -9.96 31.20 18.22
N ALA A 10 -8.65 30.94 18.22
CA ALA A 10 -7.76 31.41 17.17
C ALA A 10 -7.71 30.34 16.06
N LEU A 11 -8.53 30.53 15.02
CA LEU A 11 -8.36 29.84 13.74
C LEU A 11 -7.09 30.36 13.04
N PRO A 12 -6.29 29.51 12.38
CA PRO A 12 -5.17 29.96 11.57
C PRO A 12 -5.69 30.73 10.33
N ALA A 13 -5.08 31.89 10.08
CA ALA A 13 -5.40 32.75 8.94
C ALA A 13 -5.06 32.06 7.61
N ILE A 14 -6.05 31.95 6.72
CA ILE A 14 -5.87 31.56 5.32
C ILE A 14 -5.44 32.83 4.57
N PRO A 15 -4.32 32.85 3.83
CA PRO A 15 -3.99 33.99 2.98
C PRO A 15 -4.95 34.06 1.79
N ASP A 16 -5.73 35.13 1.73
CA ASP A 16 -6.55 35.53 0.59
C ASP A 16 -5.64 36.00 -0.57
N SER A 17 -5.14 35.09 -1.40
CA SER A 17 -4.74 35.40 -2.79
C SER A 17 -4.24 34.16 -3.53
N ILE A 18 -5.10 33.60 -4.39
CA ILE A 18 -4.69 32.75 -5.52
C ILE A 18 -4.53 33.69 -6.73
N PRO A 19 -3.35 33.81 -7.37
CA PRO A 19 -3.24 34.54 -8.62
C PRO A 19 -3.98 33.78 -9.72
N ALA A 20 -5.00 34.41 -10.30
CA ALA A 20 -5.66 33.95 -11.51
C ALA A 20 -4.79 34.30 -12.74
N ALA A 21 -4.11 33.30 -13.28
CA ALA A 21 -3.65 33.16 -14.67
C ALA A 21 -3.17 31.70 -14.75
N ILE A 22 -3.58 30.85 -15.69
CA ILE A 22 -3.47 31.04 -17.13
C ILE A 22 -4.53 30.16 -17.79
N ALA A 23 -5.52 30.79 -18.42
CA ALA A 23 -6.24 30.22 -19.55
C ALA A 23 -6.00 31.19 -20.71
N ASP A 24 -5.13 30.80 -21.63
CA ASP A 24 -5.34 31.02 -23.06
C ASP A 24 -4.24 30.31 -23.85
N GLY A 25 -4.64 29.70 -24.96
CA GLY A 25 -3.74 28.99 -25.87
C GLY A 25 -2.74 29.95 -26.52
N ALA A 26 -1.50 29.49 -26.66
CA ALA A 26 -0.53 30.09 -27.55
C ALA A 26 0.17 28.97 -28.33
N THR A 27 -0.25 28.83 -29.59
CA THR A 27 0.60 28.35 -30.68
C THR A 27 1.80 29.28 -30.81
N GLY A 28 3.02 28.73 -30.76
CA GLY A 28 4.23 29.54 -30.87
C GLY A 28 5.49 28.67 -30.83
N SER A 29 5.94 28.22 -32.00
CA SER A 29 7.33 27.83 -32.23
C SER A 29 8.21 29.08 -32.14
N ASP A 30 9.26 29.05 -31.33
CA ASP A 30 10.53 29.75 -31.59
C ASP A 30 11.62 29.24 -30.64
N GLY A 31 12.76 28.88 -31.23
CA GLY A 31 13.88 28.22 -30.57
C GLY A 31 14.85 29.18 -29.88
N MET A 32 15.53 28.65 -28.86
CA MET A 32 16.86 29.09 -28.40
C MET A 32 17.68 27.85 -28.00
N PRO A 33 19.03 27.91 -28.08
CA PRO A 33 19.87 26.75 -28.35
C PRO A 33 20.51 26.12 -27.11
N GLY A 34 20.74 24.81 -27.19
CA GLY A 34 21.94 24.16 -26.64
C GLY A 34 21.91 23.69 -25.20
N ASP A 35 21.27 22.54 -24.95
CA ASP A 35 21.92 21.45 -24.23
C ASP A 35 21.58 20.16 -24.97
N GLY A 36 22.56 19.28 -25.17
CA GLY A 36 22.51 18.21 -26.18
C GLY A 36 21.20 17.41 -26.13
N ALA A 37 20.36 17.58 -27.15
CA ALA A 37 19.22 16.72 -27.41
C ALA A 37 19.77 15.31 -27.68
N ARG A 38 19.89 14.52 -26.61
CA ARG A 38 20.09 13.08 -26.70
C ARG A 38 18.79 12.55 -27.28
N GLU A 39 18.89 12.01 -28.49
CA GLU A 39 17.79 11.41 -29.22
C GLU A 39 17.23 10.26 -28.38
N THR A 40 16.15 10.50 -27.65
CA THR A 40 15.36 9.43 -27.03
C THR A 40 14.77 8.60 -28.17
N VAL A 41 15.13 7.32 -28.24
CA VAL A 41 14.50 6.41 -29.20
C VAL A 41 13.05 6.23 -28.77
N ALA A 42 12.14 6.97 -29.38
CA ALA A 42 10.71 7.05 -29.07
C ALA A 42 9.94 5.78 -29.49
N GLU A 43 10.39 4.62 -29.05
CA GLU A 43 9.68 3.35 -29.17
C GLU A 43 9.79 2.57 -27.87
N PRO A 44 8.96 2.88 -26.86
CA PRO A 44 8.91 2.15 -25.60
C PRO A 44 8.71 0.65 -25.82
N ARG A 45 9.56 -0.17 -25.20
CA ARG A 45 9.53 -1.63 -25.25
C ARG A 45 9.65 -2.22 -23.87
N VAL A 46 8.95 -3.33 -23.65
CA VAL A 46 8.96 -4.06 -22.39
C VAL A 46 9.26 -5.54 -22.66
N SER A 47 10.10 -6.12 -21.82
CA SER A 47 10.30 -7.57 -21.73
C SER A 47 10.27 -8.01 -20.26
N VAL A 48 10.00 -9.29 -20.01
CA VAL A 48 9.81 -9.81 -18.66
C VAL A 48 10.63 -11.08 -18.46
N THR A 49 11.40 -11.13 -17.39
CA THR A 49 12.15 -12.32 -16.97
C THR A 49 11.80 -12.72 -15.54
N ARG A 50 12.24 -13.91 -15.14
CA ARG A 50 12.34 -14.33 -13.74
C ARG A 50 13.61 -13.71 -13.10
N GLU A 51 13.77 -13.88 -11.79
CA GLU A 51 14.96 -13.40 -11.06
C GLU A 51 16.28 -14.04 -11.51
N ASP A 52 16.23 -15.22 -12.12
CA ASP A 52 17.41 -15.88 -12.70
C ASP A 52 17.75 -15.38 -14.12
N GLY A 53 17.00 -14.39 -14.65
CA GLY A 53 17.19 -13.80 -15.97
C GLY A 53 16.56 -14.58 -17.12
N THR A 54 15.90 -15.71 -16.86
CA THR A 54 15.20 -16.48 -17.90
C THR A 54 13.89 -15.78 -18.33
N PRO A 55 13.54 -15.79 -19.63
CA PRO A 55 12.25 -15.28 -20.08
C PRO A 55 11.09 -15.99 -19.37
N VAL A 56 10.02 -15.24 -19.06
CA VAL A 56 8.82 -15.85 -18.49
C VAL A 56 8.13 -16.69 -19.56
N THR A 57 8.00 -17.99 -19.30
CA THR A 57 7.24 -18.93 -20.14
C THR A 57 6.15 -19.59 -19.30
N GLY A 58 4.94 -19.67 -19.86
CA GLY A 58 3.78 -20.25 -19.19
C GLY A 58 3.20 -19.36 -18.09
N ALA A 59 2.26 -19.92 -17.32
CA ALA A 59 1.55 -19.18 -16.29
C ALA A 59 2.43 -18.88 -15.06
N VAL A 60 2.23 -17.70 -14.47
CA VAL A 60 2.83 -17.29 -13.19
C VAL A 60 1.85 -17.52 -12.04
N ARG A 61 2.37 -17.63 -10.81
CA ARG A 61 1.57 -17.89 -9.60
C ARG A 61 1.77 -16.80 -8.57
N ARG A 62 0.81 -16.66 -7.65
CA ARG A 62 0.93 -15.71 -6.53
C ARG A 62 2.24 -15.97 -5.76
N GLY A 63 2.98 -14.90 -5.49
CA GLY A 63 4.29 -14.91 -4.84
C GLY A 63 5.48 -14.99 -5.78
N ASP A 64 5.29 -15.35 -7.06
CA ASP A 64 6.38 -15.31 -8.04
C ASP A 64 6.91 -13.88 -8.21
N VAL A 65 8.21 -13.74 -8.46
CA VAL A 65 8.86 -12.46 -8.70
C VAL A 65 9.21 -12.32 -10.17
N LEU A 66 8.84 -11.18 -10.75
CA LEU A 66 9.12 -10.82 -12.13
C LEU A 66 10.06 -9.61 -12.17
N LEU A 67 10.99 -9.64 -13.11
CA LEU A 67 11.78 -8.49 -13.51
C LEU A 67 11.23 -7.98 -14.83
N VAL A 68 10.78 -6.73 -14.84
CA VAL A 68 10.22 -6.06 -16.01
C VAL A 68 11.25 -5.07 -16.52
N HIS A 69 11.76 -5.30 -17.72
CA HIS A 69 12.78 -4.48 -18.35
C HIS A 69 12.15 -3.53 -19.35
N GLY A 70 12.34 -2.24 -19.14
CA GLY A 70 11.91 -1.18 -20.05
C GLY A 70 13.08 -0.56 -20.80
N SER A 71 12.84 -0.14 -22.04
CA SER A 71 13.76 0.65 -22.86
C SER A 71 13.00 1.57 -23.80
N GLY A 72 13.56 2.73 -24.16
CA GLY A 72 12.93 3.68 -25.09
C GLY A 72 11.83 4.54 -24.47
N PHE A 73 11.74 4.57 -23.14
CA PHE A 73 10.86 5.50 -22.41
C PHE A 73 11.47 6.90 -22.40
N ASP A 74 10.66 7.95 -22.27
CA ASP A 74 11.16 9.32 -22.15
C ASP A 74 11.21 9.73 -20.66
N PRO A 75 12.40 9.83 -20.04
CA PRO A 75 12.52 10.26 -18.64
C PRO A 75 12.06 11.71 -18.43
N GLY A 76 11.93 12.50 -19.50
CA GLY A 76 11.37 13.85 -19.48
C GLY A 76 9.85 13.91 -19.62
N ALA A 77 9.16 12.82 -19.96
CA ALA A 77 7.72 12.78 -20.22
C ALA A 77 6.86 12.76 -18.95
N ASN A 78 5.54 12.60 -19.13
CA ASN A 78 4.55 12.39 -18.06
C ASN A 78 4.58 13.48 -16.97
N ARG A 79 4.66 14.76 -17.36
CA ARG A 79 4.70 15.91 -16.43
C ARG A 79 3.32 16.44 -16.00
N GLY A 80 2.25 15.87 -16.53
CA GLY A 80 0.85 16.24 -16.25
C GLY A 80 0.23 15.40 -15.12
N GLY A 81 -1.09 15.29 -15.11
CA GLY A 81 -1.80 14.43 -14.16
C GLY A 81 -2.21 15.14 -12.87
N TYR A 82 -2.28 14.39 -11.77
CA TYR A 82 -2.74 14.88 -10.47
C TYR A 82 -1.74 15.84 -9.83
N PRO A 83 -2.19 16.84 -9.04
CA PRO A 83 -1.31 17.81 -8.38
C PRO A 83 -0.53 17.22 -7.19
N VAL A 84 -0.85 15.98 -6.78
CA VAL A 84 -0.20 15.22 -5.71
C VAL A 84 -0.10 13.74 -6.14
N PRO A 85 0.91 12.99 -5.68
CA PRO A 85 1.96 13.39 -4.74
C PRO A 85 3.18 14.07 -5.38
N ILE A 86 3.36 13.91 -6.69
CA ILE A 86 4.46 14.53 -7.43
C ILE A 86 4.07 15.98 -7.75
N PRO A 87 4.93 16.98 -7.51
CA PRO A 87 4.64 18.37 -7.86
C PRO A 87 4.36 18.55 -9.37
N PRO A 88 3.46 19.47 -9.76
CA PRO A 88 3.17 19.75 -11.17
C PRO A 88 4.43 20.10 -11.98
N GLY A 89 4.53 19.55 -13.19
CA GLY A 89 5.66 19.80 -14.09
C GLY A 89 6.87 18.89 -13.88
N ILE A 90 6.90 18.11 -12.79
CA ILE A 90 7.93 17.09 -12.57
C ILE A 90 7.52 15.79 -13.30
N PRO A 91 8.44 15.12 -14.01
CA PRO A 91 8.15 13.82 -14.64
C PRO A 91 7.65 12.78 -13.64
N ASN A 92 6.43 12.28 -13.84
CA ASN A 92 5.85 11.25 -12.98
C ASN A 92 6.47 9.88 -13.21
N GLY A 93 7.04 9.60 -14.39
CA GLY A 93 7.45 8.25 -14.77
C GLY A 93 6.25 7.34 -15.08
N VAL A 94 6.40 6.03 -14.84
CA VAL A 94 5.42 5.00 -15.20
C VAL A 94 5.12 4.03 -14.05
N TYR A 95 3.91 3.50 -14.02
CA TYR A 95 3.59 2.35 -13.18
C TYR A 95 3.89 1.06 -13.92
N VAL A 96 4.41 0.07 -13.20
CA VAL A 96 4.67 -1.29 -13.66
C VAL A 96 4.00 -2.25 -12.67
N LEU A 97 3.10 -3.08 -13.15
CA LEU A 97 2.35 -4.00 -12.29
C LEU A 97 1.91 -5.27 -13.03
N TYR A 98 1.55 -6.30 -12.26
CA TYR A 98 0.89 -7.50 -12.77
C TYR A 98 -0.57 -7.50 -12.31
N SER A 99 -1.52 -7.63 -13.25
CA SER A 99 -2.96 -7.69 -12.96
C SER A 99 -3.70 -8.33 -14.14
N ALA A 100 -5.02 -8.35 -14.07
CA ALA A 100 -5.89 -8.49 -15.23
C ALA A 100 -6.80 -7.29 -15.40
N PHE A 101 -6.85 -6.76 -16.63
CA PHE A 101 -7.73 -5.64 -17.00
C PHE A 101 -8.73 -6.04 -18.11
N PRO A 102 -9.81 -5.26 -18.31
CA PRO A 102 -10.73 -5.47 -19.42
C PRO A 102 -10.07 -5.33 -20.81
N ASP A 103 -10.74 -5.81 -21.86
CA ASP A 103 -10.25 -5.68 -23.25
C ASP A 103 -10.01 -4.22 -23.68
N GLN A 104 -10.84 -3.31 -23.18
CA GLN A 104 -10.73 -1.87 -23.45
C GLN A 104 -9.81 -1.17 -22.44
N TRP A 105 -8.67 -1.78 -22.10
CA TRP A 105 -7.67 -1.11 -21.26
C TRP A 105 -6.88 -0.09 -22.07
N LYS A 106 -7.18 1.20 -21.85
CA LYS A 106 -6.48 2.33 -22.47
C LYS A 106 -6.60 3.62 -21.61
N PRO A 107 -5.79 3.78 -20.55
CA PRO A 107 -5.88 4.92 -19.64
C PRO A 107 -5.93 6.28 -20.35
N SER A 108 -5.18 6.43 -21.44
CA SER A 108 -5.06 7.64 -22.26
C SER A 108 -6.37 8.07 -22.94
N GLU A 109 -7.30 7.14 -23.15
CA GLU A 109 -8.63 7.40 -23.70
C GLU A 109 -9.70 7.60 -22.61
N GLY A 110 -9.27 7.81 -21.36
CA GLY A 110 -10.16 8.14 -20.25
C GLY A 110 -10.82 6.93 -19.58
N VAL A 111 -10.26 5.72 -19.78
CA VAL A 111 -10.71 4.53 -19.04
C VAL A 111 -10.63 4.81 -17.54
N PRO A 112 -11.75 4.67 -16.80
CA PRO A 112 -11.85 5.09 -15.41
C PRO A 112 -10.86 4.33 -14.51
N GLY A 113 -10.52 4.93 -13.37
CA GLY A 113 -9.55 4.35 -12.43
C GLY A 113 -10.04 3.03 -11.83
N GLU A 114 -11.34 2.88 -11.67
CA GLU A 114 -12.03 1.70 -11.16
C GLU A 114 -11.85 0.49 -12.08
N ALA A 115 -11.80 0.70 -13.40
CA ALA A 115 -11.50 -0.35 -14.37
C ALA A 115 -10.00 -0.74 -14.38
N ARG A 116 -9.19 -0.04 -13.59
CA ARG A 116 -7.73 -0.17 -13.48
C ARG A 116 -7.28 -0.27 -12.03
N GLU A 117 -8.21 -0.62 -11.14
CA GLU A 117 -7.93 -0.73 -9.72
C GLU A 117 -6.93 -1.86 -9.48
N HIS A 118 -5.90 -1.54 -8.70
CA HIS A 118 -4.87 -2.48 -8.31
C HIS A 118 -4.35 -2.07 -6.92
N PRO A 119 -3.80 -3.02 -6.15
CA PRO A 119 -3.18 -2.68 -4.88
C PRO A 119 -1.92 -1.82 -5.09
N HIS A 120 -1.98 -0.56 -4.69
CA HIS A 120 -0.88 0.40 -4.88
C HIS A 120 0.40 0.05 -4.12
N ASP A 121 0.36 -0.84 -3.13
CA ASP A 121 1.55 -1.34 -2.43
C ASP A 121 2.18 -2.58 -3.09
N ARG A 122 1.67 -3.02 -4.26
CA ARG A 122 2.12 -4.19 -5.01
C ARG A 122 2.59 -3.88 -6.44
N MET A 123 2.68 -2.60 -6.79
CA MET A 123 3.24 -2.12 -8.06
C MET A 123 4.67 -1.62 -7.87
N ALA A 124 5.40 -1.49 -8.97
CA ALA A 124 6.58 -0.64 -9.05
C ALA A 124 6.21 0.69 -9.69
N TRP A 125 6.56 1.80 -9.04
CA TRP A 125 6.50 3.13 -9.63
C TRP A 125 7.90 3.48 -10.12
N VAL A 126 8.11 3.33 -11.42
CA VAL A 126 9.38 3.63 -12.06
C VAL A 126 9.49 5.14 -12.29
N MET A 127 10.49 5.76 -11.66
CA MET A 127 10.64 7.20 -11.57
C MET A 127 11.99 7.65 -12.13
N PRO A 128 12.03 8.73 -12.93
CA PRO A 128 13.28 9.42 -13.26
C PRO A 128 14.00 9.93 -12.01
N ASP A 129 15.30 10.19 -12.15
CA ASP A 129 16.09 10.74 -11.06
C ASP A 129 15.52 12.08 -10.56
N GLY A 130 15.56 12.29 -9.25
CA GLY A 130 15.01 13.49 -8.59
C GLY A 130 13.47 13.51 -8.44
N THR A 131 12.69 12.67 -9.11
CA THR A 131 11.21 12.68 -9.00
C THR A 131 10.74 12.36 -7.58
N LEU A 132 11.28 11.30 -6.95
CA LEU A 132 10.94 10.96 -5.56
C LEU A 132 11.40 12.05 -4.59
N ASP A 133 12.52 12.71 -4.89
CA ASP A 133 13.09 13.75 -4.05
C ASP A 133 12.25 15.03 -4.03
N ALA A 134 11.57 15.32 -5.14
CA ALA A 134 10.65 16.44 -5.27
C ALA A 134 9.37 16.30 -4.42
N VAL A 135 9.05 15.09 -3.96
CA VAL A 135 7.89 14.87 -3.09
C VAL A 135 8.18 15.47 -1.71
N PRO A 136 7.34 16.40 -1.22
CA PRO A 136 7.54 16.99 0.10
C PRO A 136 7.65 15.93 1.20
N GLY A 137 8.73 16.00 1.98
CA GLY A 137 8.97 15.11 3.12
C GLY A 137 8.40 15.61 4.44
N THR A 138 7.92 16.86 4.50
CA THR A 138 7.41 17.52 5.72
C THR A 138 5.90 17.70 5.68
N GLY A 139 5.24 17.48 6.82
CA GLY A 139 3.78 17.55 6.94
C GLY A 139 3.13 16.20 6.64
N VAL A 140 2.83 15.94 5.37
CA VAL A 140 2.26 14.67 4.91
C VAL A 140 3.38 13.78 4.35
N ASN A 141 3.71 12.69 5.03
CA ASN A 141 4.84 11.84 4.69
C ASN A 141 4.56 10.88 3.50
N MET A 142 4.12 11.44 2.36
CA MET A 142 3.83 10.67 1.15
C MET A 142 5.12 10.07 0.58
N ARG A 143 6.23 10.81 0.62
CA ARG A 143 7.53 10.37 0.09
C ARG A 143 7.97 9.02 0.66
N ARG A 144 7.80 8.78 1.96
CA ARG A 144 8.11 7.47 2.58
C ARG A 144 7.32 6.32 1.96
N GLN A 145 6.04 6.54 1.68
CA GLN A 145 5.16 5.52 1.11
C GLN A 145 5.56 5.19 -0.32
N LEU A 146 5.81 6.23 -1.10
CA LEU A 146 6.26 6.12 -2.48
C LEU A 146 7.62 5.44 -2.58
N ALA A 147 8.53 5.72 -1.65
CA ALA A 147 9.86 5.09 -1.62
C ALA A 147 9.82 3.56 -1.54
N ARG A 148 8.73 2.96 -1.01
CA ARG A 148 8.59 1.49 -0.94
C ARG A 148 8.25 0.83 -2.28
N VAL A 149 7.69 1.60 -3.20
CA VAL A 149 7.31 1.14 -4.54
C VAL A 149 8.14 1.81 -5.64
N SER A 150 8.91 2.84 -5.30
CA SER A 150 9.77 3.58 -6.23
C SER A 150 10.89 2.67 -6.75
N GLN A 151 11.08 2.69 -8.06
CA GLN A 151 12.19 2.05 -8.77
C GLN A 151 12.80 3.09 -9.72
N PRO A 152 14.12 3.07 -9.97
CA PRO A 152 14.76 4.09 -10.79
C PRO A 152 14.51 3.87 -12.30
N MET A 153 14.37 4.98 -13.02
CA MET A 153 14.50 5.08 -14.47
C MET A 153 15.82 5.80 -14.79
N ALA A 154 16.63 5.22 -15.67
CA ALA A 154 17.87 5.83 -16.13
C ALA A 154 17.59 7.01 -17.09
N GLU A 155 18.59 7.88 -17.25
CA GLU A 155 18.52 9.04 -18.16
C GLU A 155 18.34 8.67 -19.65
N ASP A 156 18.63 7.42 -20.02
CA ASP A 156 18.42 6.89 -21.37
C ASP A 156 17.05 6.23 -21.56
N GLY A 157 16.17 6.31 -20.56
CA GLY A 157 14.83 5.72 -20.63
C GLY A 157 14.79 4.22 -20.36
N THR A 158 15.88 3.63 -19.87
CA THR A 158 15.91 2.23 -19.47
C THR A 158 15.55 2.05 -17.99
N PHE A 159 14.96 0.90 -17.65
CA PHE A 159 14.72 0.52 -16.26
C PHE A 159 14.63 -1.00 -16.10
N THR A 160 14.79 -1.47 -14.87
CA THR A 160 14.38 -2.81 -14.45
C THR A 160 13.53 -2.69 -13.19
N ALA A 161 12.25 -3.00 -13.31
CA ALA A 161 11.30 -2.98 -12.21
C ALA A 161 11.10 -4.39 -11.67
N ARG A 162 11.33 -4.57 -10.36
CA ARG A 162 11.05 -5.83 -9.66
C ARG A 162 9.64 -5.78 -9.08
N ILE A 163 8.77 -6.69 -9.51
CA ILE A 163 7.39 -6.82 -9.00
C ILE A 163 7.13 -8.23 -8.49
N THR A 164 6.28 -8.35 -7.48
CA THR A 164 5.76 -9.63 -6.99
C THR A 164 4.36 -9.85 -7.58
N VAL A 165 4.11 -11.02 -8.14
CA VAL A 165 2.80 -11.45 -8.60
C VAL A 165 1.89 -11.61 -7.39
N ASP A 166 1.03 -10.64 -7.14
CA ASP A 166 0.04 -10.70 -6.07
C ASP A 166 -1.23 -9.92 -6.47
N PRO A 167 -1.97 -10.41 -7.48
CA PRO A 167 -3.15 -9.71 -7.97
C PRO A 167 -4.25 -9.64 -6.91
N ALA A 168 -5.19 -8.71 -7.09
CA ALA A 168 -6.40 -8.64 -6.29
C ALA A 168 -7.20 -9.95 -6.40
N GLU A 169 -7.94 -10.31 -5.35
CA GLU A 169 -8.79 -11.52 -5.37
C GLU A 169 -9.92 -11.42 -6.41
N ALA A 170 -10.39 -10.20 -6.67
CA ALA A 170 -11.33 -9.88 -7.74
C ALA A 170 -10.68 -8.84 -8.67
N PRO A 171 -9.90 -9.27 -9.68
CA PRO A 171 -9.36 -8.35 -10.67
C PRO A 171 -10.49 -7.74 -11.52
N PRO A 172 -10.30 -6.54 -12.08
CA PRO A 172 -11.33 -5.84 -12.86
C PRO A 172 -11.57 -6.42 -14.27
N GLY A 173 -10.76 -7.39 -14.73
CA GLY A 173 -10.94 -8.06 -16.02
C GLY A 173 -10.18 -9.39 -16.11
N GLU A 174 -10.03 -9.89 -17.34
CA GLU A 174 -9.51 -11.24 -17.61
C GLU A 174 -8.21 -11.26 -18.43
N ASN A 175 -7.74 -10.11 -18.92
CA ASN A 175 -6.48 -10.05 -19.67
C ASN A 175 -5.29 -10.04 -18.72
N TRP A 176 -4.79 -11.21 -18.40
CA TRP A 176 -3.67 -11.35 -17.47
C TRP A 176 -2.33 -10.91 -18.10
N GLY A 177 -1.56 -10.14 -17.35
CA GLY A 177 -0.18 -9.85 -17.72
C GLY A 177 0.45 -8.70 -16.97
N VAL A 178 1.58 -8.25 -17.52
CA VAL A 178 2.30 -7.07 -17.05
C VAL A 178 1.81 -5.84 -17.81
N TYR A 179 1.49 -4.80 -17.06
CA TYR A 179 1.06 -3.51 -17.58
C TYR A 179 2.09 -2.44 -17.21
N VAL A 180 2.48 -1.65 -18.21
CA VAL A 180 3.27 -0.43 -18.03
C VAL A 180 2.47 0.74 -18.58
N TYR A 181 2.28 1.80 -17.79
CA TYR A 181 1.51 2.96 -18.21
C TYR A 181 1.88 4.22 -17.43
N PRO A 182 1.57 5.42 -17.95
CA PRO A 182 1.93 6.69 -17.33
C PRO A 182 1.40 6.82 -15.90
N ALA A 183 2.27 7.27 -15.00
CA ALA A 183 1.93 7.37 -13.59
C ALA A 183 1.13 8.64 -13.25
N ALA A 184 0.53 8.61 -12.06
CA ALA A 184 -0.16 9.74 -11.43
C ALA A 184 -1.18 10.49 -12.32
N GLY A 185 -1.89 9.78 -13.21
CA GLY A 185 -2.92 10.37 -14.06
C GLY A 185 -2.38 11.13 -15.27
N SER A 186 -1.09 11.00 -15.57
CA SER A 186 -0.54 11.45 -16.86
C SER A 186 -1.23 10.73 -18.02
N VAL A 187 -1.35 11.42 -19.15
CA VAL A 187 -1.94 10.89 -20.38
C VAL A 187 -0.83 10.80 -21.43
N ASN A 188 -0.42 9.57 -21.76
CA ASN A 188 0.62 9.31 -22.75
C ASN A 188 0.45 7.90 -23.33
N ALA A 189 -0.25 7.80 -24.45
CA ALA A 189 -0.56 6.53 -25.11
C ALA A 189 0.69 5.77 -25.61
N ALA A 190 1.81 6.45 -25.85
CA ALA A 190 3.03 5.81 -26.33
C ALA A 190 3.69 4.90 -25.28
N GLU A 191 3.43 5.16 -24.00
CA GLU A 191 3.97 4.40 -22.87
C GLU A 191 2.93 3.47 -22.22
N GLU A 192 1.82 3.20 -22.92
CA GLU A 192 0.82 2.21 -22.52
C GLU A 192 1.11 0.86 -23.18
N LEU A 193 1.75 -0.03 -22.43
CA LEU A 193 2.24 -1.31 -22.92
C LEU A 193 1.64 -2.44 -22.09
N PHE A 194 1.30 -3.53 -22.76
CA PHE A 194 0.78 -4.75 -22.17
C PHE A 194 1.61 -5.94 -22.67
N VAL A 195 2.10 -6.76 -21.73
CA VAL A 195 2.77 -8.02 -22.02
C VAL A 195 1.91 -9.16 -21.46
N PRO A 196 1.26 -9.97 -22.31
CA PRO A 196 0.37 -11.03 -21.85
C PRO A 196 1.19 -12.12 -21.15
N ILE A 197 0.77 -12.46 -19.93
CA ILE A 197 1.35 -13.52 -19.11
C ILE A 197 0.21 -14.13 -18.31
N ASP A 198 -0.06 -15.43 -18.52
CA ASP A 198 -1.17 -16.11 -17.87
C ASP A 198 -1.01 -16.20 -16.35
N TYR A 199 -2.12 -16.15 -15.62
CA TYR A 199 -2.16 -16.40 -14.19
C TYR A 199 -2.66 -17.81 -13.87
N SER A 200 -2.02 -18.46 -12.90
CA SER A 200 -2.52 -19.67 -12.28
C SER A 200 -2.83 -19.42 -10.81
N ALA A 201 -4.06 -19.72 -10.40
CA ALA A 201 -4.51 -19.64 -9.01
C ALA A 201 -4.00 -20.81 -8.14
N GLU A 202 -3.42 -21.84 -8.76
CA GLU A 202 -2.83 -22.96 -8.03
C GLU A 202 -1.61 -22.51 -7.23
N PRO A 203 -1.45 -22.95 -5.97
CA PRO A 203 -0.27 -22.61 -5.18
C PRO A 203 1.04 -23.00 -5.88
N GLY A 204 1.98 -22.07 -5.90
CA GLY A 204 3.37 -22.26 -6.32
C GLY A 204 4.33 -22.33 -5.13
N PRO A 205 5.63 -22.56 -5.39
CA PRO A 205 6.66 -22.61 -4.34
C PRO A 205 6.75 -21.33 -3.50
N ASN A 206 6.39 -20.18 -4.09
CA ASN A 206 6.45 -18.87 -3.46
C ASN A 206 5.09 -18.40 -2.92
N THR A 207 4.03 -19.19 -3.07
CA THR A 207 2.69 -18.79 -2.64
C THR A 207 2.63 -18.68 -1.11
N PRO A 208 2.20 -17.52 -0.57
CA PRO A 208 2.06 -17.36 0.87
C PRO A 208 1.11 -18.42 1.46
N PRO A 209 1.37 -18.95 2.67
CA PRO A 209 0.48 -19.91 3.29
C PRO A 209 -0.94 -19.33 3.46
N PRO A 210 -1.99 -20.16 3.30
CA PRO A 210 -3.38 -19.71 3.33
C PRO A 210 -3.73 -19.07 4.68
N SER A 211 -4.45 -17.95 4.65
CA SER A 211 -4.85 -17.24 5.87
C SER A 211 -6.20 -17.77 6.36
N SER A 212 -6.34 -17.94 7.67
CA SER A 212 -7.58 -18.38 8.29
C SER A 212 -7.76 -17.68 9.64
N PRO A 213 -8.94 -17.13 9.96
CA PRO A 213 -9.11 -16.42 11.23
C PRO A 213 -9.02 -17.39 12.40
N ASP A 214 -8.17 -17.11 13.38
CA ASP A 214 -8.20 -17.78 14.70
C ASP A 214 -8.34 -16.76 15.84
N LEU A 215 -7.39 -15.83 15.98
CA LEU A 215 -7.52 -14.74 16.96
C LEU A 215 -8.25 -13.56 16.33
N LEU A 216 -9.45 -13.26 16.81
CA LEU A 216 -10.28 -12.15 16.37
C LEU A 216 -10.13 -10.97 17.34
N LEU A 217 -9.69 -9.82 16.81
CA LEU A 217 -9.60 -8.57 17.56
C LEU A 217 -10.60 -7.54 17.01
N ASP A 218 -11.21 -6.78 17.92
CA ASP A 218 -12.07 -5.65 17.55
C ASP A 218 -11.27 -4.56 16.79
N ALA A 219 -11.69 -4.26 15.57
CA ALA A 219 -11.09 -3.23 14.74
C ALA A 219 -11.68 -1.83 15.04
N THR A 220 -12.65 -1.69 15.94
CA THR A 220 -13.38 -0.45 16.20
C THR A 220 -12.46 0.68 16.66
N ALA A 221 -11.57 0.44 17.62
CA ALA A 221 -10.65 1.48 18.09
C ALA A 221 -9.61 1.89 17.02
N PRO A 222 -8.94 0.95 16.32
CA PRO A 222 -8.12 1.28 15.14
C PRO A 222 -8.87 2.00 14.02
N SER A 223 -10.11 1.60 13.73
CA SER A 223 -10.94 2.20 12.68
C SER A 223 -11.39 3.62 13.05
N ARG A 224 -11.69 3.86 14.33
CA ARG A 224 -11.93 5.21 14.85
C ARG A 224 -10.68 6.08 14.73
N LEU A 225 -9.49 5.55 15.02
CA LEU A 225 -8.24 6.31 14.84
C LEU A 225 -8.03 6.69 13.37
N ALA A 226 -8.22 5.75 12.44
CA ALA A 226 -8.16 6.03 11.00
C ALA A 226 -9.20 7.06 10.57
N GLY A 227 -10.44 6.97 11.09
CA GLY A 227 -11.53 7.91 10.82
C GLY A 227 -11.30 9.31 11.40
N ILE A 228 -10.80 9.42 12.64
CA ILE A 228 -10.46 10.70 13.29
C ILE A 228 -9.31 11.39 12.55
N ALA A 229 -8.28 10.63 12.15
CA ALA A 229 -7.18 11.15 11.33
C ALA A 229 -7.63 11.56 9.93
N GLY A 230 -8.68 10.93 9.40
CA GLY A 230 -9.37 11.38 8.20
C GLY A 230 -10.16 12.68 8.40
N GLY A 231 -10.52 13.06 9.62
CA GLY A 231 -11.34 14.24 9.90
C GLY A 231 -12.83 13.99 9.60
N ALA A 232 -13.72 14.56 10.43
CA ALA A 232 -15.17 14.46 10.25
C ALA A 232 -15.61 15.17 8.96
N GLY A 233 -15.62 14.44 7.85
CA GLY A 233 -15.99 14.94 6.52
C GLY A 233 -15.07 14.48 5.37
N ILE A 234 -13.88 13.94 5.65
CA ILE A 234 -12.99 13.39 4.61
C ILE A 234 -13.03 11.86 4.71
N ALA A 235 -13.88 11.24 3.88
CA ALA A 235 -13.83 9.80 3.69
C ALA A 235 -12.44 9.39 3.16
N GLY A 236 -11.82 8.36 3.76
CA GLY A 236 -10.64 7.71 3.17
C GLY A 236 -9.62 7.09 4.11
N GLY A 237 -10.02 6.44 5.20
CA GLY A 237 -9.13 5.65 6.04
C GLY A 237 -9.76 4.32 6.44
N GLY A 238 -8.95 3.35 6.82
CA GLY A 238 -9.44 2.02 7.18
C GLY A 238 -8.37 1.10 7.72
N VAL A 239 -8.79 -0.11 8.04
CA VAL A 239 -7.92 -1.21 8.46
C VAL A 239 -7.93 -2.26 7.35
N THR A 240 -6.78 -2.47 6.72
CA THR A 240 -6.60 -3.47 5.68
C THR A 240 -5.85 -4.68 6.24
N PRO A 241 -6.49 -5.85 6.36
CA PRO A 241 -5.81 -7.07 6.77
C PRO A 241 -4.91 -7.59 5.64
N LYS A 242 -3.70 -8.02 5.99
CA LYS A 242 -2.77 -8.67 5.04
C LYS A 242 -1.82 -9.65 5.72
N LYS A 243 -1.09 -10.41 4.91
CA LYS A 243 0.04 -11.27 5.34
C LYS A 243 -0.30 -12.23 6.49
N GLY A 244 -1.48 -12.87 6.45
CA GLY A 244 -1.96 -13.76 7.52
C GLY A 244 -3.13 -13.20 8.33
N ALA A 245 -3.45 -11.90 8.17
CA ALA A 245 -4.68 -11.33 8.70
C ALA A 245 -5.81 -11.44 7.65
N VAL A 246 -7.05 -11.52 8.12
CA VAL A 246 -8.27 -11.54 7.31
C VAL A 246 -9.33 -10.64 7.94
N ALA A 247 -10.22 -10.07 7.13
CA ALA A 247 -11.41 -9.39 7.64
C ALA A 247 -12.41 -10.45 8.10
N ALA A 248 -13.04 -10.24 9.26
CA ALA A 248 -14.16 -11.04 9.73
C ALA A 248 -15.49 -10.34 9.41
N ASP A 249 -16.57 -11.11 9.29
CA ASP A 249 -17.89 -10.65 8.83
C ASP A 249 -18.54 -9.59 9.75
N ASP A 250 -18.06 -9.47 10.98
CA ASP A 250 -18.56 -8.54 12.01
C ASP A 250 -17.67 -7.30 12.21
N GLY A 251 -16.73 -7.05 11.29
CA GLY A 251 -15.82 -5.91 11.35
C GLY A 251 -14.61 -6.12 12.25
N ARG A 252 -14.38 -7.33 12.76
CA ARG A 252 -13.14 -7.71 13.44
C ARG A 252 -12.03 -8.06 12.43
N ILE A 253 -10.80 -8.06 12.91
CA ILE A 253 -9.65 -8.60 12.17
C ILE A 253 -9.26 -9.93 12.78
N GLY A 254 -9.24 -10.97 11.96
CA GLY A 254 -8.74 -12.28 12.33
C GLY A 254 -7.26 -12.45 11.99
N PHE A 255 -6.49 -13.02 12.89
CA PHE A 255 -5.09 -13.38 12.69
C PHE A 255 -4.95 -14.90 12.61
N THR A 256 -4.08 -15.37 11.73
CA THR A 256 -3.88 -16.81 11.49
C THR A 256 -2.96 -17.40 12.56
N LEU A 257 -3.38 -18.50 13.17
CA LEU A 257 -2.53 -19.26 14.09
C LEU A 257 -1.22 -19.66 13.40
N HIS A 258 -0.10 -19.45 14.08
CA HIS A 258 1.23 -19.80 13.59
C HIS A 258 1.88 -20.91 14.42
N GLU A 259 1.82 -20.79 15.75
CA GLU A 259 2.49 -21.72 16.66
C GLU A 259 1.77 -21.72 18.02
N ASP A 260 1.58 -22.90 18.62
CA ASP A 260 1.22 -23.03 20.03
C ASP A 260 2.36 -23.76 20.75
N SER A 261 3.00 -23.04 21.67
CA SER A 261 4.16 -23.51 22.45
C SER A 261 3.83 -23.65 23.95
N ARG A 262 2.54 -23.76 24.29
CA ARG A 262 2.11 -23.94 25.68
C ARG A 262 2.56 -25.30 26.21
N ASP A 263 3.09 -25.28 27.41
CA ASP A 263 3.37 -26.47 28.20
C ASP A 263 2.02 -27.13 28.59
N PRO A 264 1.82 -28.42 28.28
CA PRO A 264 0.54 -29.09 28.50
C PRO A 264 0.22 -29.36 29.97
N GLU A 265 1.22 -29.37 30.86
CA GLU A 265 1.03 -29.60 32.30
C GLU A 265 0.66 -28.31 33.03
N THR A 266 1.30 -27.20 32.64
CA THR A 266 1.15 -25.91 33.32
C THR A 266 0.21 -24.94 32.60
N GLY A 267 -0.02 -25.14 31.30
CA GLY A 267 -0.76 -24.21 30.43
C GLY A 267 -0.01 -22.92 30.10
N HIS A 268 1.22 -22.75 30.61
CA HIS A 268 2.04 -21.56 30.37
C HIS A 268 2.80 -21.67 29.04
N GLY A 269 3.10 -20.54 28.42
CA GLY A 269 3.82 -20.47 27.16
C GLY A 269 3.23 -19.42 26.23
N THR A 270 3.40 -19.61 24.93
CA THR A 270 2.95 -18.61 23.94
C THR A 270 2.17 -19.25 22.81
N VAL A 271 1.04 -18.64 22.48
CA VAL A 271 0.34 -18.89 21.21
C VAL A 271 0.62 -17.71 20.29
N LYS A 272 1.27 -17.98 19.16
CA LYS A 272 1.70 -16.96 18.21
C LYS A 272 0.79 -16.97 17.00
N TYR A 273 0.46 -15.78 16.54
CA TYR A 273 -0.31 -15.55 15.34
C TYR A 273 0.50 -14.78 14.32
N ARG A 274 0.16 -14.97 13.05
CA ARG A 274 0.68 -14.18 11.93
C ARG A 274 -0.42 -13.31 11.35
N GLY A 275 -0.06 -12.13 10.87
CA GLY A 275 -0.98 -11.23 10.19
C GLY A 275 -0.68 -9.78 10.49
N THR A 276 -1.08 -8.89 9.59
CA THR A 276 -0.91 -7.45 9.73
C THR A 276 -2.26 -6.76 9.53
N ALA A 277 -2.69 -6.01 10.54
CA ALA A 277 -3.72 -4.98 10.40
C ALA A 277 -3.02 -3.68 10.00
N ASP A 278 -3.15 -3.29 8.72
CA ASP A 278 -2.58 -2.06 8.19
C ASP A 278 -3.59 -0.91 8.31
N ILE A 279 -3.27 0.07 9.14
CA ILE A 279 -4.16 1.15 9.52
C ILE A 279 -3.72 2.38 8.76
N THR A 280 -4.52 2.81 7.79
CA THR A 280 -4.18 3.96 6.93
C THR A 280 -5.27 5.02 7.00
N ALA A 281 -4.86 6.28 6.82
CA ALA A 281 -5.73 7.39 6.51
C ALA A 281 -5.31 8.04 5.19
N ARG A 282 -6.22 8.78 4.58
CA ARG A 282 -6.02 9.45 3.29
C ARG A 282 -4.75 10.28 3.32
N PHE A 283 -4.06 10.31 2.18
CA PHE A 283 -2.77 10.97 2.01
C PHE A 283 -1.67 10.46 2.93
N SER A 284 -1.83 9.32 3.61
CA SER A 284 -0.85 8.79 4.56
C SER A 284 -0.59 9.69 5.77
N ILE A 285 -1.58 10.49 6.18
CA ILE A 285 -1.51 11.27 7.43
C ILE A 285 -1.37 10.35 8.64
N VAL A 286 -2.02 9.17 8.56
CA VAL A 286 -1.77 8.04 9.44
C VAL A 286 -1.41 6.83 8.59
N HIS A 287 -0.36 6.13 9.01
CA HIS A 287 -0.01 4.79 8.60
C HIS A 287 0.61 4.10 9.81
N MET A 288 -0.13 3.17 10.40
CA MET A 288 0.31 2.34 11.50
C MET A 288 0.05 0.88 11.17
N VAL A 289 0.76 -0.03 11.83
CA VAL A 289 0.47 -1.46 11.77
C VAL A 289 0.35 -2.03 13.17
N ILE A 290 -0.52 -3.02 13.30
CA ILE A 290 -0.50 -4.00 14.38
C ILE A 290 -0.27 -5.35 13.70
N ARG A 291 0.81 -6.05 14.05
CA ARG A 291 1.12 -7.33 13.44
C ARG A 291 1.61 -8.39 14.42
N ASP A 292 1.40 -9.63 14.00
CA ASP A 292 1.86 -10.85 14.64
C ASP A 292 1.56 -10.90 16.15
N PRO A 293 0.27 -10.82 16.54
CA PRO A 293 -0.12 -10.82 17.94
C PRO A 293 0.18 -12.17 18.58
N TRP A 294 0.55 -12.16 19.86
CA TRP A 294 0.79 -13.35 20.68
C TRP A 294 -0.10 -13.31 21.91
N LEU A 295 -0.56 -14.48 22.34
CA LEU A 295 -1.09 -14.71 23.68
C LEU A 295 0.03 -15.30 24.55
N GLU A 296 0.44 -14.58 25.59
CA GLU A 296 1.49 -14.98 26.53
C GLU A 296 0.84 -15.45 27.83
N PHE A 297 0.82 -16.75 28.07
CA PHE A 297 0.26 -17.39 29.26
C PHE A 297 1.36 -17.53 30.32
N SER A 298 1.18 -16.87 31.46
CA SER A 298 2.17 -16.84 32.54
C SER A 298 1.53 -16.92 33.92
N PRO A 299 2.31 -17.22 34.99
CA PRO A 299 1.81 -17.14 36.36
C PRO A 299 1.28 -15.76 36.76
N GLN A 300 1.69 -14.70 36.08
CA GLN A 300 1.25 -13.32 36.33
C GLN A 300 -0.05 -12.96 35.59
N GLY A 301 -0.58 -13.87 34.77
CA GLY A 301 -1.74 -13.67 33.92
C GLY A 301 -1.44 -13.88 32.45
N THR A 302 -2.47 -13.72 31.62
CA THR A 302 -2.37 -13.83 30.16
C THR A 302 -2.32 -12.45 29.53
N PHE A 303 -1.25 -12.18 28.77
CA PHE A 303 -1.05 -10.91 28.09
C PHE A 303 -1.20 -11.08 26.58
N ILE A 304 -1.76 -10.08 25.93
CA ILE A 304 -1.72 -9.95 24.47
C ILE A 304 -0.57 -9.03 24.13
N THR A 305 0.40 -9.51 23.35
CA THR A 305 1.46 -8.69 22.78
C THR A 305 1.35 -8.63 21.27
N ALA A 306 1.80 -7.54 20.66
CA ALA A 306 1.87 -7.43 19.20
C ALA A 306 3.01 -6.50 18.81
N GLU A 307 3.50 -6.62 17.57
CA GLU A 307 4.36 -5.60 16.99
C GLU A 307 3.51 -4.42 16.53
N VAL A 308 3.76 -3.24 17.10
CA VAL A 308 3.01 -2.02 16.83
C VAL A 308 3.97 -0.93 16.34
N SER A 309 3.54 -0.14 15.36
CA SER A 309 4.29 1.04 14.89
C SER A 309 4.72 1.95 16.03
N ARG A 310 5.96 2.46 15.97
CA ARG A 310 6.52 3.37 16.99
C ARG A 310 6.01 4.81 16.86
N GLY A 311 5.32 5.14 15.77
CA GLY A 311 4.71 6.44 15.48
C GLY A 311 3.48 6.26 14.61
N TYR A 312 2.72 7.33 14.42
CA TYR A 312 1.43 7.28 13.70
C TYR A 312 1.58 7.28 12.18
N ASP A 313 2.77 7.59 11.64
CA ASP A 313 3.06 7.76 10.21
C ASP A 313 4.20 6.85 9.70
N VAL A 314 4.70 5.93 10.54
CA VAL A 314 5.87 5.09 10.27
C VAL A 314 5.53 3.68 9.79
N GLY A 315 4.24 3.30 9.76
CA GLY A 315 3.75 2.02 9.27
C GLY A 315 4.59 0.82 9.71
N PRO A 316 4.92 -0.13 8.82
CA PRO A 316 5.72 -1.31 9.17
C PRO A 316 7.23 -1.05 9.26
N ASP A 317 7.74 0.15 8.96
CA ASP A 317 9.20 0.40 8.87
C ASP A 317 9.84 0.51 10.24
N SER A 318 9.05 0.84 11.27
CA SER A 318 9.52 0.98 12.64
C SER A 318 8.45 0.48 13.59
N VAL A 319 8.60 -0.77 14.02
CA VAL A 319 7.69 -1.43 14.96
C VAL A 319 8.42 -1.83 16.24
N ARG A 320 7.66 -2.08 17.30
CA ARG A 320 8.15 -2.71 18.53
C ARG A 320 7.09 -3.64 19.10
N ARG A 321 7.51 -4.76 19.69
CA ARG A 321 6.61 -5.62 20.45
C ARG A 321 6.22 -4.95 21.77
N VAL A 322 4.93 -4.80 22.01
CA VAL A 322 4.36 -4.21 23.23
C VAL A 322 3.21 -5.06 23.75
N ARG A 323 2.96 -5.00 25.05
CA ARG A 323 1.72 -5.49 25.65
C ARG A 323 0.60 -4.53 25.27
N ILE A 324 -0.36 -5.04 24.51
CA ILE A 324 -1.53 -4.28 24.05
C ILE A 324 -2.74 -4.53 24.94
N ALA A 325 -2.80 -5.68 25.62
CA ALA A 325 -3.88 -5.99 26.54
C ALA A 325 -3.46 -6.97 27.64
N LEU A 326 -4.17 -6.91 28.78
CA LEU A 326 -4.23 -7.97 29.77
C LEU A 326 -5.58 -8.68 29.62
N VAL A 327 -5.59 -10.00 29.62
CA VAL A 327 -6.81 -10.82 29.70
C VAL A 327 -7.29 -10.83 31.14
N THR A 328 -8.49 -10.31 31.38
CA THR A 328 -9.10 -10.20 32.72
C THR A 328 -10.04 -11.35 33.02
N GLU A 329 -10.62 -11.96 31.98
CA GLU A 329 -11.45 -13.16 32.07
C GLU A 329 -11.05 -14.12 30.96
N GLY A 330 -10.80 -15.38 31.32
CA GLY A 330 -10.29 -16.40 30.41
C GLY A 330 -11.30 -16.84 29.34
N PRO A 331 -10.86 -17.60 28.34
CA PRO A 331 -11.72 -18.10 27.27
C PRO A 331 -12.86 -18.96 27.84
N GLU A 332 -14.07 -18.76 27.33
CA GLU A 332 -15.27 -19.48 27.79
C GLU A 332 -15.24 -21.00 27.47
N GLY A 333 -14.40 -21.44 26.53
CA GLY A 333 -14.25 -22.83 26.10
C GLY A 333 -13.18 -23.62 26.85
N ALA A 334 -13.46 -24.90 27.11
CA ALA A 334 -12.60 -25.81 27.87
C ALA A 334 -11.25 -26.16 27.20
N ASP A 335 -11.12 -25.93 25.89
CA ASP A 335 -9.92 -26.09 25.07
C ASP A 335 -9.13 -24.78 24.89
N GLY A 336 -9.56 -23.73 25.59
CA GLY A 336 -9.01 -22.38 25.47
C GLY A 336 -9.48 -21.62 24.23
N THR A 337 -10.57 -22.05 23.59
CA THR A 337 -11.31 -21.27 22.57
C THR A 337 -12.43 -20.46 23.21
N GLY A 338 -12.98 -19.48 22.50
CA GLY A 338 -14.05 -18.61 22.95
C GLY A 338 -13.60 -17.20 23.29
N THR A 339 -14.54 -16.43 23.85
CA THR A 339 -14.35 -15.01 24.15
C THR A 339 -13.49 -14.83 25.40
N MET A 340 -12.50 -13.95 25.29
CA MET A 340 -11.67 -13.46 26.37
C MET A 340 -11.98 -11.98 26.58
N ARG A 341 -12.29 -11.58 27.82
CA ARG A 341 -12.38 -10.14 28.14
C ARG A 341 -10.99 -9.61 28.42
N THR A 342 -10.67 -8.47 27.83
CA THR A 342 -9.37 -7.83 28.00
C THR A 342 -9.50 -6.37 28.40
N THR A 343 -8.39 -5.76 28.83
CA THR A 343 -8.33 -4.34 29.17
C THR A 343 -8.64 -3.38 28.01
N VAL A 344 -8.72 -3.88 26.77
CA VAL A 344 -8.99 -3.07 25.57
C VAL A 344 -10.23 -3.53 24.78
N GLY A 345 -11.03 -4.43 25.35
CA GLY A 345 -12.22 -4.99 24.72
C GLY A 345 -12.17 -6.52 24.64
N ASP A 346 -13.14 -7.09 23.94
CA ASP A 346 -13.24 -8.54 23.78
C ASP A 346 -12.33 -9.04 22.65
N VAL A 347 -11.73 -10.19 22.88
CA VAL A 347 -10.90 -10.92 21.91
C VAL A 347 -11.40 -12.35 21.87
N GLU A 348 -11.58 -12.91 20.67
CA GLU A 348 -12.07 -14.28 20.53
C GLU A 348 -11.00 -15.17 19.91
N ARG A 349 -10.87 -16.39 20.41
CA ARG A 349 -10.09 -17.45 19.76
C ARG A 349 -11.04 -18.50 19.24
N VAL A 350 -11.09 -18.73 17.93
CA VAL A 350 -12.12 -19.60 17.32
C VAL A 350 -11.68 -21.05 17.10
N ARG A 351 -10.38 -21.37 17.21
CA ARG A 351 -9.81 -22.71 17.02
C ARG A 351 -8.67 -23.00 18.00
#